data_AF-A0A161TS87-F1
#
_entry.id   AF-A0A161TS87-F1
#
_cell.length_a   1.000
_cell.length_b   1.000
_cell.length_c   1.000
_cell.angle_alpha   90.00
_cell.angle_beta   90.00
_cell.angle_gamma   90.00
#
_symmetry.space_group_name_H-M   'P 1'
#
loop_
_entity.id
_entity.type
_entity.pdbx_description
1 polymer ?
#
loop_
_entity_poly.entity_id
_entity_poly.type
_entity_poly.pdbx_seq_one_letter_code
_entity_poly.pdbx_strand_id
1 'polypeptide(L)'
;MRWVMGILFSLLGVLLLTQGLHLRSIGIEEVDGNGIGVYFLGMEINEKVARADLQSYANGFLGTGTIFLLLAVCLFFILLKEKSTLKPIHKKNPA
;
A
#
# COMPACT_ATOMS: atom_id res chain seq x y z
N MET A 1 11.17 -8.12 -14.81
CA MET A 1 10.90 -6.74 -14.32
C MET A 1 9.43 -6.49 -13.97
N ARG A 2 8.45 -6.89 -14.80
CA ARG A 2 7.01 -6.63 -14.55
C ARG A 2 6.46 -7.14 -13.21
N TRP A 3 6.90 -8.30 -12.74
CA TRP A 3 6.52 -8.86 -11.44
C TRP A 3 7.16 -8.14 -10.25
N VAL A 4 8.35 -7.56 -10.44
CA VAL A 4 9.08 -6.78 -9.42
C VAL A 4 8.28 -5.55 -9.04
N MET A 5 7.65 -4.89 -10.02
CA MET A 5 6.76 -3.75 -9.75
C MET A 5 5.57 -4.17 -8.88
N GLY A 6 4.89 -5.27 -9.20
CA GLY A 6 3.78 -5.76 -8.37
C GLY A 6 4.18 -6.03 -6.91
N ILE A 7 5.35 -6.64 -6.70
CA ILE A 7 5.90 -6.88 -5.37
C ILE A 7 6.23 -5.56 -4.66
N LEU A 8 6.86 -4.61 -5.35
CA LEU A 8 7.21 -3.30 -4.80
C LEU A 8 5.97 -2.51 -4.36
N PHE A 9 4.95 -2.44 -5.22
CA PHE A 9 3.68 -1.76 -4.91
C PHE A 9 2.94 -2.42 -3.74
N SER A 10 2.97 -3.76 -3.66
CA SER A 10 2.41 -4.50 -2.53
C SER A 10 3.15 -4.17 -1.22
N LEU A 11 4.48 -4.15 -1.25
CA LEU A 11 5.32 -3.88 -0.09
C LEU A 11 5.14 -2.43 0.41
N LEU A 12 5.07 -1.47 -0.51
CA LEU A 12 4.70 -0.09 -0.18
C LEU A 12 3.29 -0.02 0.42
N GLY A 13 2.29 -0.65 -0.20
CA GLY A 13 0.92 -0.62 0.28
C GLY A 13 0.78 -1.16 1.71
N VAL A 14 1.43 -2.29 2.02
CA VAL A 14 1.46 -2.85 3.39
C VAL A 14 2.13 -1.86 4.35
N LEU A 15 3.27 -1.26 3.97
CA LEU A 15 3.99 -0.31 4.82
C LEU A 15 3.15 0.93 5.15
N LEU A 16 2.47 1.50 4.14
CA LEU A 16 1.56 2.64 4.33
C LEU A 16 0.38 2.27 5.25
N LEU A 17 -0.20 1.08 5.07
CA LEU A 17 -1.31 0.62 5.91
C LEU A 17 -0.88 0.38 7.36
N THR A 18 0.25 -0.29 7.58
CA THR A 18 0.79 -0.49 8.93
C THR A 18 1.00 0.85 9.63
N GLN A 19 1.55 1.83 8.91
CA GLN A 19 1.78 3.14 9.50
C GLN A 19 0.47 3.92 9.74
N GLY A 20 -0.49 3.85 8.81
CA GLY A 20 -1.82 4.44 9.00
C GLY A 20 -2.57 3.84 10.20
N LEU A 21 -2.47 2.52 10.42
CA LEU A 21 -3.05 1.86 11.59
C LEU A 21 -2.34 2.24 12.88
N HIS A 22 -1.02 2.35 12.86
CA HIS A 22 -0.22 2.76 14.01
C HIS A 22 -0.54 4.21 14.43
N LEU A 23 -0.60 5.16 13.48
CA LEU A 23 -1.05 6.53 13.75
C LEU A 23 -2.48 6.56 14.30
N ARG A 24 -3.37 5.73 13.76
CA ARG A 24 -4.76 5.64 14.24
C ARG A 24 -4.83 5.11 15.66
N SER A 25 -4.02 4.11 16.01
CA SER A 25 -3.92 3.55 17.37
C SER A 25 -3.41 4.59 18.35
N ILE A 26 -2.35 5.30 17.98
CA ILE A 26 -1.77 6.38 18.78
C ILE A 26 -2.75 7.55 18.94
N GLY A 27 -3.55 7.85 17.92
CA GLY A 27 -4.60 8.87 18.04
C GLY A 27 -5.74 8.49 18.99
N ILE A 28 -5.89 7.20 19.31
CA ILE A 28 -6.89 6.68 20.26
C ILE A 28 -6.33 6.63 21.69
N GLU A 29 -5.05 6.27 21.85
CA GLU A 29 -4.36 6.39 23.15
C GLU A 29 -4.10 7.86 23.45
N GLU A 30 -4.48 8.30 24.65
CA GLU A 30 -4.56 9.70 25.02
C GLU A 30 -3.16 10.33 25.11
N VAL A 31 -2.61 10.80 23.98
CA VAL A 31 -1.29 11.45 24.00
C VAL A 31 -1.44 12.86 24.54
N ASP A 32 -0.82 13.08 25.69
CA ASP A 32 -0.73 14.33 26.45
C ASP A 32 -0.20 15.47 25.57
N GLY A 33 -1.10 16.21 24.91
CA GLY A 33 -0.99 17.62 24.47
C GLY A 33 0.24 18.13 23.68
N ASN A 34 1.30 17.36 23.51
CA ASN A 34 2.62 17.82 23.10
C ASN A 34 2.88 17.64 21.59
N GLY A 35 1.90 17.09 20.87
CA GLY A 35 2.04 16.70 19.47
C GLY A 35 2.89 15.44 19.31
N ILE A 36 2.69 14.73 18.20
CA ILE A 36 3.41 13.50 17.88
C ILE A 36 4.10 13.69 16.54
N GLY A 37 5.37 13.32 16.49
CA GLY A 37 6.13 13.26 15.25
C GLY A 37 5.57 12.15 14.36
N VAL A 38 5.15 12.50 13.14
CA VAL A 38 4.70 11.51 12.15
C VAL A 38 5.90 11.10 11.31
N TYR A 39 6.33 9.85 11.47
CA TYR A 39 7.41 9.26 10.69
C TYR A 39 6.85 8.39 9.57
N PHE A 40 7.42 8.49 8.37
CA PHE A 40 7.10 7.65 7.23
C PHE A 40 8.38 7.18 6.57
N LEU A 41 8.54 5.86 6.40
CA LEU A 41 9.75 5.29 5.79
C LEU A 41 11.06 5.68 6.50
N GLY A 42 11.00 5.96 7.81
CA GLY A 42 12.13 6.46 8.59
C GLY A 42 12.43 7.95 8.42
N MET A 43 11.64 8.67 7.62
CA MET A 43 11.70 10.13 7.49
C MET A 43 10.60 10.78 8.31
N GLU A 44 10.96 11.81 9.06
CA GLU A 44 10.00 12.66 9.75
C GLU A 44 9.26 13.53 8.73
N ILE A 45 7.94 13.35 8.61
CA ILE A 45 7.11 14.18 7.74
C ILE A 45 6.69 15.45 8.47
N ASN A 46 6.39 15.35 9.76
CA ASN A 46 6.05 16.49 10.60
C ASN A 46 6.50 16.26 12.03
N GLU A 47 7.15 17.28 12.59
CA GLU A 47 7.74 17.29 13.93
C GLU A 47 6.68 17.43 15.02
N LYS A 48 5.60 18.18 14.75
CA LYS A 48 4.44 18.31 15.64
C LYS A 48 3.14 18.40 14.88
N VAL A 49 2.40 17.30 14.84
CA VAL A 49 1.02 17.29 14.32
C VAL A 49 0.04 17.44 15.48
N ALA A 50 -0.85 18.42 15.38
CA ALA A 50 -1.93 18.62 16.34
C ALA A 50 -2.91 17.43 16.29
N ARG A 51 -3.54 17.09 17.43
CA ARG A 51 -4.47 15.94 17.54
C ARG A 51 -5.54 15.91 16.44
N ALA A 52 -6.10 17.07 16.10
CA ALA A 52 -7.14 17.20 15.09
C ALA A 52 -6.68 16.75 13.69
N ASP A 53 -5.40 16.96 13.39
CA ASP A 53 -4.82 16.60 12.10
C ASP A 53 -4.31 15.16 12.08
N LEU A 54 -3.99 14.57 13.25
CA LEU A 54 -3.47 13.20 13.35
C LEU A 54 -4.40 12.16 12.73
N GLN A 55 -5.71 12.32 12.95
CA GLN A 55 -6.73 11.44 12.38
C GLN A 55 -6.86 11.63 10.86
N SER A 56 -6.69 12.86 10.37
CA SER A 56 -6.66 13.17 8.95
C SER A 56 -5.44 12.53 8.26
N TYR A 57 -4.26 12.63 8.89
CA TYR A 57 -3.04 11.95 8.42
C TYR A 57 -3.20 10.42 8.43
N ALA A 58 -3.75 9.85 9.50
CA ALA A 58 -4.01 8.41 9.58
C ALA A 58 -4.92 7.93 8.44
N ASN A 59 -6.01 8.66 8.17
CA ASN A 59 -6.90 8.37 7.04
C ASN A 59 -6.21 8.55 5.69
N GLY A 60 -5.32 9.55 5.55
CA GLY A 60 -4.50 9.75 4.36
C GLY A 60 -3.58 8.56 4.08
N PHE A 61 -2.85 8.07 5.09
CA PHE A 61 -1.99 6.90 4.97
C PHE A 61 -2.77 5.62 4.69
N LEU A 62 -3.91 5.42 5.37
CA LEU A 62 -4.78 4.27 5.14
C LEU A 62 -5.38 4.29 3.72
N GLY A 63 -5.86 5.45 3.27
CA GLY A 63 -6.44 5.61 1.94
C GLY A 63 -5.42 5.40 0.83
N THR A 64 -4.26 6.05 0.93
CA THR A 64 -3.17 5.89 -0.06
C THR A 64 -2.62 4.46 -0.05
N GLY A 65 -2.40 3.85 1.12
CA GLY A 65 -1.99 2.44 1.22
C GLY A 65 -2.98 1.48 0.57
N THR A 66 -4.29 1.71 0.75
CA THR A 66 -5.35 0.92 0.12
C THR A 66 -5.31 1.05 -1.41
N ILE A 67 -5.13 2.25 -1.94
CA ILE A 67 -5.01 2.48 -3.39
C ILE A 67 -3.78 1.75 -3.96
N PHE A 68 -2.64 1.83 -3.27
CA PHE A 68 -1.43 1.12 -3.69
C PHE A 68 -1.62 -0.41 -3.71
N LEU A 69 -2.32 -0.97 -2.71
CA LEU A 69 -2.66 -2.39 -2.73
C LEU A 69 -3.63 -2.75 -3.86
N LEU A 70 -4.66 -1.94 -4.12
CA LEU A 70 -5.58 -2.17 -5.23
C LEU A 70 -4.86 -2.16 -6.58
N LEU A 71 -3.94 -1.22 -6.78
CA LEU A 71 -3.10 -1.17 -7.98
C LEU A 71 -2.20 -2.40 -8.08
N ALA A 72 -1.59 -2.85 -6.97
CA ALA A 72 -0.78 -4.07 -6.95
C ALA A 72 -1.60 -5.30 -7.36
N VAL A 73 -2.82 -5.44 -6.83
CA VAL A 73 -3.75 -6.54 -7.16
C VAL A 73 -4.14 -6.49 -8.63
N CYS A 74 -4.56 -5.32 -9.14
CA CYS A 74 -4.90 -5.14 -10.55
C CYS A 74 -3.73 -5.52 -11.48
N LEU A 75 -2.51 -5.07 -11.17
CA LEU A 75 -1.31 -5.44 -11.92
C LEU A 75 -1.07 -6.94 -11.90
N PHE A 76 -1.27 -7.59 -10.74
CA PHE A 76 -1.12 -9.03 -10.61
C PHE A 76 -2.13 -9.80 -11.47
N PHE A 77 -3.39 -9.36 -11.49
CA PHE A 77 -4.43 -9.94 -12.35
C PHE A 77 -4.11 -9.80 -13.84
N ILE A 78 -3.62 -8.62 -14.26
CA ILE A 78 -3.22 -8.39 -15.66
C ILE A 78 -2.07 -9.33 -16.05
N LEU A 79 -1.06 -9.46 -15.17
CA LEU A 79 0.10 -10.35 -15.41
C LEU A 79 -0.28 -11.84 -15.41
N LEU A 80 -1.24 -12.24 -14.56
CA LEU A 80 -1.74 -13.61 -14.52
C LEU A 80 -2.56 -13.94 -15.78
N LYS A 81 -3.42 -12.99 -16.22
CA LYS A 81 -4.20 -13.13 -17.45
C LYS A 81 -3.30 -13.31 -18.68
N GLU A 82 -2.21 -12.55 -18.78
CA GLU A 82 -1.23 -12.67 -19.88
C GLU A 82 -0.62 -14.07 -20.00
N LYS A 83 -0.30 -14.74 -18.88
CA LYS A 83 0.19 -16.13 -18.90
C LYS A 83 -0.87 -17.14 -19.35
N SER A 84 -2.15 -16.87 -19.12
CA SER A 84 -3.24 -17.79 -19.47
C SER A 84 -3.56 -17.86 -20.97
N THR A 85 -3.23 -16.80 -21.72
CA THR A 85 -3.47 -16.71 -23.18
C THR A 85 -2.39 -17.40 -24.01
N LEU A 86 -1.22 -17.69 -23.41
CA LEU A 86 -0.10 -18.40 -24.05
C LEU A 86 -0.20 -19.92 -23.90
N LYS A 87 -1.41 -20.48 -23.75
CA LYS A 87 -1.59 -21.93 -23.86
C LYS A 87 -1.32 -22.28 -25.33
N PRO A 88 -0.28 -23.06 -25.66
CA PRO A 88 0.05 -23.35 -27.04
C PRO A 88 -1.14 -24.06 -27.66
N ILE A 89 -1.69 -23.47 -28.72
CA ILE A 89 -2.69 -24.11 -29.58
C ILE A 89 -2.02 -25.37 -30.08
N HIS A 90 -2.43 -26.52 -29.54
CA HIS A 90 -1.94 -27.83 -29.95
C HIS A 90 -2.22 -27.95 -31.45
N LYS A 91 -1.17 -27.79 -32.26
CA LYS A 91 -1.24 -27.88 -33.71
C LYS A 91 -1.62 -29.32 -34.05
N LYS A 92 -2.90 -29.57 -34.29
CA LYS A 92 -3.39 -30.85 -34.81
C LYS A 92 -2.71 -31.05 -36.16
N ASN A 93 -1.79 -32.01 -36.23
CA ASN A 93 -1.11 -32.36 -37.47
C ASN A 93 -2.13 -33.05 -38.40
N PRO A 94 -2.40 -32.53 -39.62
CA PRO A 94 -3.19 -33.28 -40.59
C PRO A 94 -2.32 -34.42 -41.14
N ALA A 95 -2.79 -35.64 -40.90
CA ALA A 95 -2.32 -36.85 -41.58
C ALA A 95 -2.95 -36.94 -42.97
#